data_AF-A0A015XA35-F1
#
_entry.id   AF-A0A015XA35-F1
#
_cell.length_a   1.000
_cell.length_b   1.000
_cell.length_c   1.000
_cell.angle_alpha   90.00
_cell.angle_beta   90.00
_cell.angle_gamma   90.00
#
_symmetry.space_group_name_H-M   'P 1'
#
loop_
_entity.id
_entity.type
_entity.pdbx_description
1 polymer ?
#
loop_
_entity_poly.entity_id
_entity_poly.type
_entity_poly.pdbx_seq_one_letter_code
_entity_poly.pdbx_strand_id
1 'polypeptide(L)'
;NSDSPKYGNKSLVTKEQENELKRRKITFSFSYFKQIPNFQIGECSKGWHIGLLERLGALGTMTPQEVLEENRGSIALRCHPIDWSAKNIPIQRKDLDWLPKEILDNETDFPIMQFSITKSTGRIVGYFDRDSSIFHIVLLDPEHNIQPAKKTNYQIQPTTKGLSQYDDLLNKLERIKSIVSDCSDKKCKLHSHISV
;
A
#
# COMPACT_ATOMS: atom_id res chain seq x y z
N ASN A 1 -18.96 30.70 -10.01
CA ASN A 1 -18.07 30.16 -8.96
C ASN A 1 -17.61 28.78 -9.37
N SER A 2 -16.50 28.73 -10.10
CA SER A 2 -15.98 27.55 -10.80
C SER A 2 -14.56 27.24 -10.30
N ASP A 3 -14.40 27.15 -8.98
CA ASP A 3 -13.12 26.85 -8.33
C ASP A 3 -13.07 25.39 -7.87
N SER A 4 -13.41 24.48 -8.76
CA SER A 4 -12.99 23.08 -8.61
C SER A 4 -11.51 22.97 -9.03
N PRO A 5 -10.65 22.31 -8.24
CA PRO A 5 -9.25 22.14 -8.60
C PRO A 5 -9.16 21.36 -9.91
N LYS A 6 -8.62 21.98 -10.95
CA LYS A 6 -8.28 21.30 -12.21
C LYS A 6 -6.88 20.73 -12.07
N TYR A 7 -6.78 19.42 -11.97
CA TYR A 7 -5.50 18.72 -12.15
C TYR A 7 -5.01 18.93 -13.60
N GLY A 8 -3.74 19.32 -13.76
CA GLY A 8 -3.01 19.32 -15.03
C GLY A 8 -3.48 20.32 -16.11
N ASN A 9 -2.72 21.39 -16.34
CA ASN A 9 -3.15 22.53 -17.18
C ASN A 9 -3.18 22.33 -18.71
N LYS A 10 -3.02 21.12 -19.28
CA LYS A 10 -3.19 20.85 -20.73
C LYS A 10 -3.47 19.36 -20.96
N SER A 11 -4.68 19.05 -21.43
CA SER A 11 -5.05 17.70 -21.90
C SER A 11 -4.27 17.39 -23.19
N LEU A 12 -3.44 16.33 -23.16
CA LEU A 12 -2.63 15.88 -24.30
C LEU A 12 -3.43 15.02 -25.31
N VAL A 13 -4.74 14.92 -25.11
CA VAL A 13 -5.63 13.99 -25.80
C VAL A 13 -6.89 14.70 -26.30
N THR A 14 -7.59 14.11 -27.27
CA THR A 14 -8.87 14.66 -27.76
C THR A 14 -9.95 14.58 -26.67
N LYS A 15 -11.03 15.36 -26.82
CA LYS A 15 -12.17 15.30 -25.89
C LYS A 15 -12.80 13.91 -25.83
N GLU A 16 -12.87 13.18 -26.95
CA GLU A 16 -13.35 11.80 -26.94
C GLU A 16 -12.44 10.87 -26.12
N GLN A 17 -11.12 11.00 -26.26
CA GLN A 17 -10.14 10.22 -25.51
C GLN A 17 -10.18 10.55 -24.02
N GLU A 18 -10.32 11.83 -23.67
CA GLU A 18 -10.49 12.26 -22.27
C GLU A 18 -11.76 11.67 -21.65
N ASN A 19 -12.87 11.66 -22.41
CA ASN A 19 -14.12 11.03 -21.98
C ASN A 19 -14.03 9.51 -21.89
N GLU A 20 -13.20 8.87 -22.71
CA GLU A 20 -12.93 7.43 -22.62
C GLU A 20 -12.12 7.11 -21.36
N LEU A 21 -11.06 7.88 -21.09
CA LEU A 21 -10.24 7.76 -19.88
C LEU A 21 -11.09 7.93 -18.61
N LYS A 22 -11.99 8.92 -18.58
CA LYS A 22 -12.93 9.12 -17.47
C LYS A 22 -13.88 7.96 -17.24
N ARG A 23 -14.18 7.17 -18.28
CA ARG A 23 -15.02 5.97 -18.20
C ARG A 23 -14.25 4.71 -17.81
N ARG A 24 -12.92 4.76 -17.76
CA ARG A 24 -12.13 3.58 -17.35
C ARG A 24 -12.30 3.33 -15.86
N LYS A 25 -12.60 2.08 -15.55
CA LYS A 25 -12.67 1.60 -14.17
C LYS A 25 -11.28 1.53 -13.56
N ILE A 26 -11.24 1.66 -12.23
CA ILE A 26 -10.00 1.59 -11.47
C ILE A 26 -9.41 0.19 -11.60
N THR A 27 -8.11 0.14 -11.85
CA THR A 27 -7.32 -1.08 -11.81
C THR A 27 -6.23 -0.93 -10.75
N PHE A 28 -5.79 -2.03 -10.16
CA PHE A 28 -4.82 -2.01 -9.07
C PHE A 28 -3.50 -2.61 -9.51
N SER A 29 -2.42 -1.85 -9.34
CA SER A 29 -1.07 -2.33 -9.56
C SER A 29 -0.35 -2.55 -8.22
N PHE A 30 0.35 -3.67 -8.11
CA PHE A 30 1.24 -3.97 -6.97
C PHE A 30 2.71 -3.74 -7.32
N SER A 31 3.02 -3.07 -8.45
CA SER A 31 4.39 -2.84 -8.92
C SER A 31 5.30 -2.14 -7.90
N TYR A 32 4.71 -1.32 -7.03
CA TYR A 32 5.41 -0.57 -5.98
C TYR A 32 5.03 -1.04 -4.57
N PHE A 33 4.32 -2.16 -4.44
CA PHE A 33 3.92 -2.66 -3.13
C PHE A 33 5.13 -3.16 -2.34
N LYS A 34 5.28 -2.69 -1.11
CA LYS A 34 6.34 -3.13 -0.20
C LYS A 34 5.81 -3.26 1.22
N GLN A 35 6.22 -4.32 1.92
CA GLN A 35 6.03 -4.43 3.37
C GLN A 35 7.24 -3.79 4.07
N ILE A 36 7.00 -2.74 4.86
CA ILE A 36 8.01 -2.05 5.67
C ILE A 36 7.58 -2.08 7.15
N PRO A 37 8.49 -1.86 8.13
CA PRO A 37 8.10 -1.81 9.54
C PRO A 37 6.88 -0.91 9.78
N ASN A 38 5.95 -1.37 10.64
CA ASN A 38 4.64 -0.74 10.92
C ASN A 38 3.59 -0.79 9.79
N PHE A 39 3.92 -1.38 8.64
CA PHE A 39 3.01 -1.52 7.47
C PHE A 39 3.07 -2.93 6.88
N GLN A 40 3.03 -3.94 7.75
CA GLN A 40 3.16 -5.35 7.38
C GLN A 40 1.87 -6.12 7.68
N ILE A 41 1.62 -7.21 6.96
CA ILE A 41 0.32 -7.90 6.94
C ILE A 41 0.36 -9.34 7.46
N GLY A 42 1.46 -9.79 8.06
CA GLY A 42 1.70 -11.20 8.40
C GLY A 42 0.74 -11.78 9.43
N GLU A 43 0.37 -11.00 10.45
CA GLU A 43 -0.56 -11.43 11.52
C GLU A 43 -1.99 -10.91 11.29
N CYS A 44 -2.29 -10.39 10.09
CA CYS A 44 -3.64 -9.95 9.77
C CYS A 44 -4.61 -11.15 9.77
N SER A 45 -5.79 -10.96 10.36
CA SER A 45 -6.81 -12.01 10.39
C SER A 45 -7.27 -12.40 8.97
N LYS A 46 -7.85 -13.60 8.81
CA LYS A 46 -8.49 -14.00 7.54
C LYS A 46 -9.55 -12.99 7.09
N GLY A 47 -10.34 -12.47 8.04
CA GLY A 47 -11.36 -11.46 7.77
C GLY A 47 -10.77 -10.15 7.25
N TRP A 48 -9.59 -9.74 7.73
CA TRP A 48 -8.90 -8.57 7.20
C TRP A 48 -8.53 -8.73 5.72
N HIS A 49 -7.97 -9.88 5.36
CA HIS A 49 -7.58 -10.19 3.98
C HIS A 49 -8.79 -10.27 3.05
N ILE A 50 -9.89 -10.89 3.50
CA ILE A 50 -11.14 -10.92 2.73
C ILE A 50 -11.67 -9.50 2.53
N GLY A 51 -11.71 -8.68 3.58
CA GLY A 51 -12.15 -7.29 3.48
C GLY A 51 -11.30 -6.45 2.53
N LEU A 52 -9.98 -6.68 2.47
CA LEU A 52 -9.10 -6.04 1.48
C LEU A 52 -9.53 -6.41 0.05
N LEU A 53 -9.72 -7.70 -0.24
CA LEU A 53 -10.11 -8.18 -1.57
C LEU A 53 -11.49 -7.66 -1.98
N GLU A 54 -12.46 -7.68 -1.07
CA GLU A 54 -13.79 -7.11 -1.30
C GLU A 54 -13.74 -5.61 -1.57
N ARG A 55 -12.91 -4.87 -0.83
CA ARG A 55 -12.71 -3.43 -1.06
C ARG A 55 -12.10 -3.16 -2.43
N LEU A 56 -11.06 -3.91 -2.81
CA LEU A 56 -10.44 -3.78 -4.13
C LEU A 56 -11.46 -4.11 -5.24
N GLY A 57 -12.28 -5.16 -5.05
CA GLY A 57 -13.37 -5.49 -5.97
C GLY A 57 -14.39 -4.37 -6.12
N ALA A 58 -14.86 -3.79 -5.01
CA ALA A 58 -15.81 -2.68 -5.03
C ALA A 58 -15.23 -1.44 -5.71
N LEU A 59 -14.02 -1.02 -5.34
CA LEU A 59 -13.34 0.12 -5.96
C LEU A 59 -13.05 -0.13 -7.44
N GLY A 60 -12.74 -1.37 -7.83
CA GLY A 60 -12.51 -1.77 -9.22
C GLY A 60 -13.76 -1.69 -10.11
N THR A 61 -14.96 -1.53 -9.53
CA THR A 61 -16.17 -1.23 -10.31
C THR A 61 -16.38 0.26 -10.57
N MET A 62 -15.65 1.13 -9.85
CA MET A 62 -15.77 2.58 -9.92
C MET A 62 -14.74 3.17 -10.89
N THR A 63 -14.99 4.39 -11.35
CA THR A 63 -14.06 5.24 -12.09
C THR A 63 -13.28 6.15 -11.13
N PRO A 64 -12.11 6.68 -11.55
CA PRO A 64 -11.40 7.69 -10.77
C PRO A 64 -12.26 8.92 -10.46
N GLN A 65 -13.10 9.36 -11.40
CA GLN A 65 -14.00 10.50 -11.21
C GLN A 65 -15.01 10.23 -10.09
N GLU A 66 -15.66 9.07 -10.09
CA GLU A 66 -16.61 8.67 -9.04
C GLU A 66 -15.95 8.69 -7.66
N VAL A 67 -14.68 8.28 -7.57
CA VAL A 67 -13.96 8.17 -6.30
C VAL A 67 -13.38 9.50 -5.81
N LEU A 68 -12.73 10.26 -6.70
CA LEU A 68 -11.95 11.46 -6.36
C LEU A 68 -12.78 12.74 -6.35
N GLU A 69 -13.87 12.79 -7.14
CA GLU A 69 -14.71 13.97 -7.29
C GLU A 69 -16.09 13.74 -6.67
N GLU A 70 -16.83 12.74 -7.16
CA GLU A 70 -18.25 12.56 -6.80
C GLU A 70 -18.41 12.06 -5.36
N ASN A 71 -17.54 11.16 -4.92
CA ASN A 71 -17.49 10.65 -3.55
C ASN A 71 -16.41 11.34 -2.71
N ARG A 72 -15.94 12.52 -3.11
CA ARG A 72 -14.95 13.27 -2.33
C ARG A 72 -15.47 13.55 -0.93
N GLY A 73 -14.71 13.15 0.08
CA GLY A 73 -15.11 13.30 1.49
C GLY A 73 -16.13 12.24 1.97
N SER A 74 -16.43 11.23 1.15
CA SER A 74 -17.26 10.09 1.57
C SER A 74 -16.69 9.42 2.81
N ILE A 75 -17.49 9.38 3.88
CA ILE A 75 -17.13 8.72 5.15
C ILE A 75 -16.94 7.21 4.94
N ALA A 76 -17.61 6.64 3.93
CA ALA A 76 -17.59 5.21 3.64
C ALA A 76 -16.31 4.79 2.89
N LEU A 77 -15.88 5.58 1.90
CA LEU A 77 -14.64 5.31 1.14
C LEU A 77 -13.40 5.83 1.87
N ARG A 78 -13.53 6.97 2.56
CA ARG A 78 -12.43 7.76 3.13
C ARG A 78 -11.26 7.89 2.17
N CYS A 79 -11.58 8.16 0.90
CA CYS A 79 -10.58 8.45 -0.12
C CYS A 79 -10.11 9.89 0.06
N HIS A 80 -8.87 10.06 0.50
CA HIS A 80 -8.26 11.38 0.59
C HIS A 80 -6.73 11.28 0.56
N PRO A 81 -6.03 12.37 0.19
CA PRO A 81 -4.59 12.47 0.37
C PRO A 81 -4.20 12.24 1.83
N ILE A 82 -3.04 11.66 2.06
CA ILE A 82 -2.44 11.60 3.40
C ILE A 82 -2.07 13.02 3.82
N ASP A 83 -2.56 13.43 4.99
CA ASP A 83 -2.02 14.62 5.66
C ASP A 83 -0.75 14.21 6.41
N TRP A 84 0.40 14.47 5.79
CA TRP A 84 1.74 14.16 6.28
C TRP A 84 2.14 14.97 7.53
N SER A 85 1.38 16.01 7.87
CA SER A 85 1.58 16.79 9.10
C SER A 85 0.85 16.19 10.31
N ALA A 86 0.05 15.13 10.11
CA ALA A 86 -0.70 14.51 11.19
C ALA A 86 0.22 13.93 12.29
N LYS A 87 -0.33 13.87 13.50
CA LYS A 87 0.41 13.48 14.70
C LYS A 87 0.91 12.04 14.62
N ASN A 88 2.19 11.85 14.94
CA ASN A 88 2.86 10.55 15.11
C ASN A 88 2.86 9.66 13.86
N ILE A 89 2.90 10.22 12.65
CA ILE A 89 3.11 9.37 11.45
C ILE A 89 4.54 8.79 11.50
N PRO A 90 4.71 7.45 11.34
CA PRO A 90 6.00 6.79 11.54
C PRO A 90 6.96 6.92 10.34
N ILE A 91 6.45 7.41 9.20
CA ILE A 91 7.19 7.63 7.96
C ILE A 91 6.75 8.94 7.31
N GLN A 92 7.57 9.47 6.42
CA GLN A 92 7.27 10.61 5.57
C GLN A 92 7.24 10.18 4.10
N ARG A 93 6.67 11.03 3.24
CA ARG A 93 6.63 10.77 1.79
C ARG A 93 8.00 10.38 1.22
N LYS A 94 9.05 11.08 1.62
CA LYS A 94 10.45 10.82 1.20
C LYS A 94 11.01 9.46 1.62
N ASP A 95 10.42 8.81 2.63
CA ASP A 95 10.88 7.50 3.11
C ASP A 95 10.33 6.36 2.22
N LEU A 96 9.47 6.68 1.25
CA LEU A 96 9.01 5.78 0.19
C LEU A 96 10.03 5.72 -0.96
N ASP A 97 11.30 5.53 -0.64
CA ASP A 97 12.48 5.70 -1.53
C ASP A 97 12.55 4.78 -2.74
N TRP A 98 11.68 3.76 -2.82
CA TRP A 98 11.55 2.87 -3.96
C TRP A 98 10.56 3.38 -5.02
N LEU A 99 9.86 4.49 -4.74
CA LEU A 99 9.03 5.17 -5.73
C LEU A 99 9.91 6.04 -6.66
N PRO A 100 9.50 6.26 -7.92
CA PRO A 100 10.19 7.18 -8.81
C PRO A 100 10.25 8.59 -8.24
N LYS A 101 11.36 9.30 -8.46
CA LYS A 101 11.55 10.66 -7.93
C LYS A 101 10.50 11.63 -8.46
N GLU A 102 10.06 11.46 -9.70
CA GLU A 102 9.01 12.30 -10.31
C GLU A 102 7.69 12.19 -9.56
N ILE A 103 7.43 11.04 -8.95
CA ILE A 103 6.29 10.83 -8.05
C ILE A 103 6.61 11.50 -6.72
N LEU A 104 7.71 11.15 -6.05
CA LEU A 104 8.04 11.62 -4.70
C LEU A 104 8.10 13.15 -4.59
N ASP A 105 8.70 13.82 -5.57
CA ASP A 105 8.96 15.27 -5.56
C ASP A 105 7.76 16.10 -6.06
N ASN A 106 6.67 15.45 -6.52
CA ASN A 106 5.48 16.12 -7.05
C ASN A 106 4.20 15.66 -6.34
N GLU A 107 3.97 16.19 -5.14
CA GLU A 107 2.75 15.92 -4.37
C GLU A 107 1.48 16.48 -5.03
N THR A 108 1.60 17.56 -5.81
CA THR A 108 0.46 18.19 -6.47
C THR A 108 -0.13 17.29 -7.53
N ASP A 109 0.69 16.68 -8.39
CA ASP A 109 0.18 15.81 -9.45
C ASP A 109 0.02 14.36 -8.99
N PHE A 110 0.82 13.92 -8.01
CA PHE A 110 0.80 12.55 -7.49
C PHE A 110 0.61 12.51 -5.97
N PRO A 111 -0.52 12.99 -5.43
CA PRO A 111 -0.78 12.86 -4.00
C PRO A 111 -0.78 11.37 -3.62
N ILE A 112 -0.11 11.01 -2.52
CA ILE A 112 -0.29 9.67 -1.95
C ILE A 112 -1.64 9.69 -1.22
N MET A 113 -2.54 8.85 -1.69
CA MET A 113 -3.90 8.70 -1.23
C MET A 113 -4.02 7.50 -0.29
N GLN A 114 -5.07 7.51 0.51
CA GLN A 114 -5.51 6.35 1.26
C GLN A 114 -6.95 5.98 0.92
N PHE A 115 -7.27 4.70 0.99
CA PHE A 115 -8.62 4.15 0.98
C PHE A 115 -8.89 3.40 2.28
N SER A 116 -10.09 3.50 2.83
CA SER A 116 -10.51 2.62 3.92
C SER A 116 -10.82 1.22 3.38
N ILE A 117 -10.32 0.17 4.03
CA ILE A 117 -10.74 -1.21 3.73
C ILE A 117 -12.20 -1.39 4.19
N THR A 118 -12.49 -1.06 5.44
CA THR A 118 -13.85 -0.87 5.97
C THR A 118 -13.82 0.22 7.06
N LYS A 119 -14.94 0.47 7.74
CA LYS A 119 -14.95 1.25 8.98
C LYS A 119 -14.23 0.44 10.06
N SER A 120 -12.91 0.63 10.15
CA SER A 120 -11.98 0.19 11.21
C SER A 120 -11.05 -1.00 10.91
N THR A 121 -10.98 -1.51 9.68
CA THR A 121 -10.07 -2.63 9.33
C THR A 121 -8.87 -2.21 8.49
N GLY A 122 -8.34 -1.00 8.68
CA GLY A 122 -7.11 -0.55 8.05
C GLY A 122 -7.33 0.15 6.72
N ARG A 123 -6.22 0.44 6.04
CA ARG A 123 -6.17 1.28 4.84
C ARG A 123 -5.32 0.66 3.73
N ILE A 124 -5.64 1.05 2.51
CA ILE A 124 -4.83 0.84 1.32
C ILE A 124 -4.17 2.18 1.00
N VAL A 125 -2.85 2.21 0.85
CA VAL A 125 -2.09 3.43 0.57
C VAL A 125 -1.46 3.33 -0.81
N GLY A 126 -1.58 4.39 -1.61
CA GLY A 126 -1.09 4.37 -2.98
C GLY A 126 -1.34 5.68 -3.72
N TYR A 127 -1.16 5.69 -5.03
CA TYR A 127 -1.38 6.87 -5.86
C TYR A 127 -1.95 6.48 -7.22
N PHE A 128 -2.62 7.42 -7.90
CA PHE A 128 -3.02 7.25 -9.29
C PHE A 128 -1.89 7.70 -10.22
N ASP A 129 -1.64 6.92 -11.27
CA ASP A 129 -0.78 7.39 -12.36
C ASP A 129 -1.49 8.53 -13.13
N ARG A 130 -0.71 9.42 -13.73
CA ARG A 130 -1.22 10.66 -14.32
C ARG A 130 -2.22 10.33 -15.43
N ASP A 131 -3.43 10.86 -15.31
CA ASP A 131 -4.54 10.65 -16.25
C ASP A 131 -4.89 9.16 -16.48
N SER A 132 -4.50 8.27 -15.56
CA SER A 132 -4.68 6.82 -15.64
C SER A 132 -5.72 6.32 -14.64
N SER A 133 -6.44 5.25 -14.98
CA SER A 133 -7.29 4.54 -14.03
C SER A 133 -6.52 3.51 -13.18
N ILE A 134 -5.19 3.48 -13.26
CA ILE A 134 -4.35 2.60 -12.47
C ILE A 134 -4.03 3.25 -11.12
N PHE A 135 -4.47 2.60 -10.04
CA PHE A 135 -4.03 2.90 -8.68
C PHE A 135 -2.87 1.99 -8.30
N HIS A 136 -1.70 2.56 -8.08
CA HIS A 136 -0.52 1.86 -7.61
C HIS A 136 -0.56 1.72 -6.10
N ILE A 137 -0.75 0.50 -5.59
CA ILE A 137 -0.68 0.19 -4.17
C ILE A 137 0.77 0.20 -3.75
N VAL A 138 1.08 1.01 -2.74
CA VAL A 138 2.44 1.21 -2.20
C VAL A 138 2.57 0.52 -0.86
N LEU A 139 1.62 0.75 0.05
CA LEU A 139 1.58 0.13 1.38
C LEU A 139 0.18 -0.40 1.69
N LEU A 140 0.15 -1.37 2.60
CA LEU A 140 -1.07 -1.77 3.30
C LEU A 140 -0.91 -1.40 4.78
N ASP A 141 -1.92 -0.77 5.35
CA ASP A 141 -1.89 -0.21 6.69
C ASP A 141 -3.01 -0.81 7.55
N PRO A 142 -2.86 -2.06 8.02
CA PRO A 142 -3.89 -2.74 8.81
C PRO A 142 -4.22 -2.01 10.11
N GLU A 143 -3.22 -1.35 10.71
CA GLU A 143 -3.31 -0.77 12.04
C GLU A 143 -3.57 0.75 12.06
N HIS A 144 -3.79 1.37 10.90
CA HIS A 144 -4.04 2.80 10.77
C HIS A 144 -2.83 3.67 11.16
N ASN A 145 -1.62 3.14 11.01
CA ASN A 145 -0.36 3.77 11.34
C ASN A 145 0.01 4.95 10.42
N ILE A 146 -0.48 5.01 9.17
CA ILE A 146 -0.13 6.12 8.26
C ILE A 146 -0.76 7.44 8.69
N GLN A 147 -1.83 7.37 9.49
CA GLN A 147 -2.48 8.50 10.14
C GLN A 147 -3.17 8.00 11.42
N PRO A 148 -2.42 7.88 12.53
CA PRO A 148 -2.95 7.43 13.80
C PRO A 148 -4.07 8.36 14.27
N ALA A 149 -5.07 7.81 14.95
CA ALA A 149 -6.25 8.55 15.35
C ALA A 149 -6.44 8.48 16.86
N LYS A 150 -7.34 9.33 17.39
CA LYS A 150 -7.70 9.34 18.81
C LYS A 150 -8.08 7.94 19.35
N LYS A 151 -8.67 7.07 18.50
CA LYS A 151 -9.02 5.69 18.86
C LYS A 151 -7.82 4.84 19.29
N THR A 152 -6.63 5.08 18.74
CA THR A 152 -5.39 4.41 19.13
C THR A 152 -4.55 5.29 20.06
N ASN A 153 -5.13 6.37 20.60
CA ASN A 153 -4.39 7.41 21.32
C ASN A 153 -3.17 7.94 20.52
N TYR A 154 -3.29 7.97 19.19
CA TYR A 154 -2.20 8.32 18.28
C TYR A 154 -0.94 7.44 18.41
N GLN A 155 -1.08 6.22 18.93
CA GLN A 155 0.00 5.26 19.06
C GLN A 155 0.15 4.44 17.77
N ILE A 156 1.41 4.22 17.39
CA ILE A 156 1.79 3.26 16.36
C ILE A 156 1.59 1.86 16.92
N GLN A 157 0.91 1.01 16.15
CA GLN A 157 0.79 -0.39 16.49
C GLN A 157 1.84 -1.20 15.72
N PRO A 158 2.48 -2.18 16.36
CA PRO A 158 3.44 -3.04 15.68
C PRO A 158 2.73 -3.90 14.64
N THR A 159 3.45 -4.25 13.58
CA THR A 159 3.02 -5.19 12.56
C THR A 159 4.07 -6.26 12.35
N THR A 160 3.68 -7.40 11.78
CA THR A 160 4.58 -8.52 11.50
C THR A 160 4.73 -8.74 10.01
N LYS A 161 5.94 -9.01 9.53
CA LYS A 161 6.21 -9.33 8.13
C LYS A 161 5.43 -10.56 7.68
N GLY A 162 4.59 -10.42 6.67
CA GLY A 162 4.00 -11.57 5.97
C GLY A 162 5.06 -12.27 5.12
N LEU A 163 5.13 -13.59 5.23
CA LEU A 163 6.05 -14.44 4.47
C LEU A 163 5.24 -15.41 3.60
N SER A 164 5.71 -15.66 2.37
CA SER A 164 5.18 -16.78 1.60
C SER A 164 5.64 -18.11 2.21
N GLN A 165 4.98 -19.21 1.85
CA GLN A 165 5.44 -20.56 2.26
C GLN A 165 6.86 -20.84 1.78
N TYR A 166 7.23 -20.34 0.60
CA TYR A 166 8.57 -20.45 0.05
C TYR A 166 9.59 -19.68 0.89
N ASP A 167 9.29 -18.42 1.23
CA ASP A 167 10.19 -17.59 2.04
C ASP A 167 10.33 -18.14 3.46
N ASP A 168 9.25 -18.62 4.06
CA ASP A 168 9.27 -19.28 5.37
C ASP A 168 10.16 -20.53 5.35
N LEU A 169 10.03 -21.38 4.31
CA LEU A 169 10.89 -22.55 4.14
C LEU A 169 12.35 -22.14 3.97
N LEU A 170 12.65 -21.15 3.13
CA LEU A 170 14.01 -20.67 2.90
C LEU A 170 14.62 -20.12 4.19
N ASN A 171 13.87 -19.33 4.96
CA ASN A 171 14.31 -18.81 6.26
C ASN A 171 14.60 -19.94 7.26
N LYS A 172 13.76 -20.98 7.29
CA LYS A 172 13.98 -22.17 8.12
C LYS A 172 15.25 -22.92 7.70
N LEU A 173 15.51 -23.06 6.40
CA LEU A 173 16.73 -23.67 5.89
C LEU A 173 17.97 -22.86 6.29
N GLU A 174 17.96 -21.54 6.09
CA GLU A 174 19.08 -20.68 6.49
C GLU A 174 19.32 -20.71 8.01
N ARG A 175 18.26 -20.77 8.82
CA ARG A 175 18.38 -20.98 10.27
C ARG A 175 19.05 -22.31 10.61
N ILE A 176 18.68 -23.39 9.92
CA ILE A 176 19.33 -24.70 10.11
C ILE A 176 20.80 -24.61 9.72
N LYS A 177 21.15 -23.98 8.59
CA LYS A 177 22.55 -23.79 8.18
C LYS A 177 23.36 -23.05 9.25
N SER A 178 22.81 -21.98 9.82
CA SER A 178 23.44 -21.21 10.90
C SER A 178 23.60 -22.02 12.19
N ILE A 179 22.62 -22.84 12.59
CA ILE A 179 22.77 -23.71 13.77
C ILE A 179 23.86 -24.76 13.53
N VAL A 180 23.92 -25.30 12.31
CA VAL A 180 24.87 -26.36 11.95
C VAL A 180 26.28 -25.81 11.83
N SER A 181 26.48 -24.59 11.32
CA SER A 181 27.82 -23.97 11.23
C SER A 181 28.55 -23.92 12.57
N ASP A 182 27.80 -23.79 13.66
CA ASP A 182 28.34 -23.68 15.02
C ASP A 182 28.42 -25.04 15.75
N CYS A 183 28.01 -26.14 15.13
CA CYS A 183 28.10 -27.47 15.74
C CYS A 183 29.56 -27.94 15.85
N SER A 184 29.92 -28.51 17.00
CA SER A 184 31.24 -29.08 17.25
C SER A 184 31.53 -30.36 16.47
N ASP A 185 30.50 -31.15 16.16
CA ASP A 185 30.65 -32.37 15.37
C ASP A 185 30.49 -32.08 13.87
N LYS A 186 31.63 -31.85 13.21
CA LYS A 186 31.70 -31.62 11.76
C LYS A 186 31.52 -32.88 10.92
N LYS A 187 31.42 -34.08 11.52
CA LYS A 187 31.28 -35.35 10.81
C LYS A 187 29.84 -35.86 10.79
N CYS A 188 28.88 -35.13 11.36
CA CYS A 188 27.49 -35.56 11.38
C CYS A 188 26.86 -35.50 9.96
N LYS A 189 25.88 -36.36 9.69
CA LYS A 189 25.19 -36.46 8.37
C LYS A 189 24.62 -35.12 7.89
N LEU A 190 24.26 -34.23 8.80
CA LEU A 190 23.69 -32.93 8.45
C LEU A 190 24.75 -31.97 7.88
N HIS A 191 26.00 -32.01 8.36
CA HIS A 191 27.11 -31.23 7.80
C HIS A 191 27.40 -31.60 6.34
N SER A 192 27.37 -32.90 6.02
CA SER A 192 27.63 -33.37 4.65
C SER A 192 26.57 -32.92 3.64
N HIS A 193 25.36 -32.56 4.09
CA HIS A 193 24.27 -32.12 3.21
C HIS A 193 24.13 -30.59 3.10
N ILE A 194 24.81 -29.82 3.96
CA ILE A 194 24.71 -28.34 3.99
C ILE A 194 25.92 -27.65 3.32
N SER A 195 27.06 -28.33 3.19
CA SER A 195 28.34 -27.74 2.75
C SER A 195 28.51 -27.60 1.22
N VAL A 196 27.44 -27.36 0.46
CA VAL A 196 27.51 -27.20 -1.02
C VAL A 196 27.75 -25.76 -1.42
#